data_AF-A0A351Q7J1-F1
#
_entry.id   AF-A0A351Q7J1-F1
#
_cell.length_a   1.000
_cell.length_b   1.000
_cell.length_c   1.000
_cell.angle_alpha   90.00
_cell.angle_beta   90.00
_cell.angle_gamma   90.00
#
_symmetry.space_group_name_H-M   'P 1'
#
loop_
_entity.id
_entity.type
_entity.pdbx_description
1 polymer ?
#
loop_
_entity_poly.entity_id
_entity_poly.type
_entity_poly.pdbx_seq_one_letter_code
_entity_poly.pdbx_strand_id
1 'polypeptide(L)'
;MAILGTVVSFVPGQGMLHPSNLYYFITAYFIASYIKKYDPPIFNNPVKNILIGFLICVFCGLWNCALNYFSESYKAVDFFKEWLLLGNINKFPILLASVFVFCGFIKMKPFSNRIINLIASTTFGVYLIHVNGFLKIFIWHKILLCDYFADSPAYPLYLLASSLIVFIVCSLIDLFIRQPLTIFVGCIRNSLSRYFYHAE
;
A
#
# COMPACT_ATOMS: atom_id res chain seq x y z
N MET A 1 -5.22 -18.55 -16.43
CA MET A 1 -4.26 -17.91 -15.49
C MET A 1 -4.91 -16.79 -14.67
N ALA A 2 -5.49 -15.74 -15.27
CA ALA A 2 -6.14 -14.66 -14.51
C ALA A 2 -7.28 -15.13 -13.58
N ILE A 3 -8.18 -16.01 -14.05
CA ILE A 3 -9.28 -16.59 -13.25
C ILE A 3 -8.75 -17.54 -12.15
N LEU A 4 -7.59 -18.16 -12.38
CA LEU A 4 -6.94 -18.98 -11.36
C LEU A 4 -6.28 -18.11 -10.28
N GLY A 5 -5.70 -16.97 -10.66
CA GLY A 5 -5.07 -15.98 -9.77
C GLY A 5 -6.04 -15.06 -9.02
N THR A 6 -7.35 -15.14 -9.31
CA THR A 6 -8.42 -14.55 -8.49
C THR A 6 -8.83 -15.49 -7.37
N VAL A 7 -8.84 -16.81 -7.63
CA VAL A 7 -9.18 -17.83 -6.63
C VAL A 7 -7.97 -18.19 -5.77
N VAL A 8 -6.84 -18.49 -6.41
CA VAL A 8 -5.54 -18.81 -5.80
C VAL A 8 -4.66 -17.55 -5.76
N SER A 9 -3.70 -17.48 -4.82
CA SER A 9 -2.72 -16.39 -4.78
C SER A 9 -1.97 -16.29 -6.12
N PHE A 10 -2.04 -15.12 -6.76
CA PHE A 10 -1.35 -14.88 -8.04
C PHE A 10 0.17 -14.79 -7.86
N VAL A 11 0.61 -14.26 -6.72
CA VAL A 11 2.02 -14.09 -6.40
C VAL A 11 2.56 -15.36 -5.71
N PRO A 12 3.62 -15.99 -6.26
CA PRO A 12 4.25 -17.14 -5.61
C PRO A 12 4.81 -16.75 -4.24
N GLY A 13 4.63 -17.60 -3.22
CA GLY A 13 5.05 -17.29 -1.85
C GLY A 13 4.12 -16.35 -1.07
N GLN A 14 2.93 -16.03 -1.61
CA GLN A 14 1.84 -15.38 -0.88
C GLN A 14 0.63 -16.28 -0.62
N GLY A 15 0.82 -17.60 -0.71
CA GLY A 15 -0.19 -18.61 -0.37
C GLY A 15 -0.54 -18.63 1.12
N MET A 16 -1.63 -19.33 1.45
CA MET A 16 -2.24 -19.33 2.79
C MET A 16 -1.31 -19.75 3.94
N LEU A 17 -0.28 -20.54 3.67
CA LEU A 17 0.58 -21.12 4.71
C LEU A 17 1.71 -20.17 5.18
N HIS A 18 2.17 -19.25 4.33
CA HIS A 18 3.20 -18.27 4.70
C HIS A 18 3.16 -17.05 3.76
N PRO A 19 2.29 -16.06 4.01
CA PRO A 19 2.26 -14.85 3.21
C PRO A 19 3.48 -13.97 3.52
N SER A 20 4.46 -13.95 2.62
CA SER A 20 5.57 -13.01 2.70
C SER A 20 5.37 -11.84 1.74
N ASN A 21 5.36 -10.63 2.27
CA ASN A 21 5.26 -9.40 1.47
C ASN A 21 6.48 -9.21 0.54
N LEU A 22 7.60 -9.88 0.82
CA LEU A 22 8.82 -9.79 0.02
C LEU A 22 8.59 -10.23 -1.43
N TYR A 23 7.93 -11.38 -1.64
CA TYR A 23 7.69 -11.91 -2.97
C TYR A 23 6.80 -10.98 -3.81
N TYR A 24 5.84 -10.32 -3.17
CA TYR A 24 5.01 -9.31 -3.84
C TYR A 24 5.84 -8.14 -4.34
N PHE A 25 6.76 -7.61 -3.53
CA PHE A 25 7.66 -6.54 -3.95
C PHE A 25 8.59 -6.97 -5.08
N ILE A 26 9.10 -8.20 -5.05
CA ILE A 26 9.93 -8.75 -6.13
C ILE A 26 9.12 -8.82 -7.44
N THR A 27 7.89 -9.34 -7.40
CA THR A 27 7.01 -9.40 -8.57
C THR A 27 6.68 -7.99 -9.11
N ALA A 28 6.34 -7.05 -8.22
CA ALA A 28 6.07 -5.67 -8.60
C ALA A 28 7.29 -5.00 -9.25
N TYR A 29 8.50 -5.27 -8.74
CA TYR A 29 9.75 -4.76 -9.31
C TYR A 29 9.98 -5.28 -10.75
N PHE A 30 9.77 -6.57 -10.99
CA PHE A 30 9.88 -7.12 -12.34
C PHE A 30 8.84 -6.55 -13.30
N ILE A 31 7.59 -6.38 -12.87
CA ILE A 31 6.55 -5.75 -13.68
C ILE A 31 6.92 -4.30 -14.01
N ALA A 32 7.37 -3.52 -13.02
CA ALA A 32 7.80 -2.14 -13.24
C ALA A 32 8.99 -2.06 -14.22
N SER A 33 9.95 -2.97 -14.11
CA SER A 33 11.09 -3.08 -15.03
C SER A 33 10.65 -3.41 -16.46
N TYR A 34 9.70 -4.34 -16.62
CA TYR A 34 9.10 -4.67 -17.92
C TYR A 34 8.42 -3.45 -18.56
N ILE A 35 7.57 -2.75 -17.81
CA ILE A 35 6.85 -1.56 -18.29
C ILE A 35 7.85 -0.47 -18.70
N LYS A 36 8.89 -0.24 -17.91
CA LYS A 36 9.96 0.71 -18.24
C LYS A 36 10.69 0.35 -19.54
N LYS A 37 10.91 -0.94 -19.81
CA LYS A 37 11.64 -1.41 -21.00
C LYS A 37 10.82 -1.34 -22.28
N TYR A 38 9.55 -1.72 -22.23
CA TYR A 38 8.71 -1.89 -23.44
C TYR A 38 7.71 -0.77 -23.68
N ASP A 39 7.47 0.09 -22.68
CA ASP A 39 6.51 1.20 -22.70
C ASP A 39 5.20 0.92 -23.45
N PRO A 40 4.39 -0.05 -22.98
CA PRO A 40 3.26 -0.53 -23.76
C PRO A 40 2.19 0.55 -23.93
N PRO A 41 1.56 0.64 -25.12
CA PRO A 41 0.67 1.75 -25.48
C PRO A 41 -0.62 1.80 -24.63
N ILE A 42 -0.95 0.71 -23.93
CA ILE A 42 -2.11 0.64 -23.05
C ILE A 42 -2.07 1.71 -21.95
N PHE A 43 -0.86 2.10 -21.51
CA PHE A 43 -0.62 3.06 -20.44
C PHE A 43 -0.46 4.52 -20.92
N ASN A 44 -0.62 4.83 -22.20
CA ASN A 44 -0.36 6.18 -22.72
C ASN A 44 -1.20 7.30 -22.10
N ASN A 45 -2.43 7.00 -21.65
CA ASN A 45 -3.32 8.01 -21.07
C ASN A 45 -3.33 7.88 -19.54
N PRO A 46 -2.73 8.83 -18.78
CA PRO A 46 -2.59 8.73 -17.33
C PRO A 46 -3.95 8.77 -16.61
N VAL A 47 -4.88 9.62 -17.04
CA VAL A 47 -6.22 9.76 -16.43
C VAL A 47 -7.01 8.47 -16.61
N LYS A 48 -6.97 7.89 -17.81
CA LYS A 48 -7.60 6.60 -18.12
C LYS A 48 -7.05 5.50 -17.21
N ASN A 49 -5.72 5.45 -17.00
CA ASN A 49 -5.11 4.42 -16.16
C ASN A 49 -5.55 4.56 -14.69
N ILE A 50 -5.56 5.78 -14.14
CA ILE A 50 -6.03 6.04 -12.77
C ILE A 50 -7.50 5.64 -12.63
N LEU A 51 -8.34 5.99 -13.62
CA LEU A 51 -9.76 5.64 -13.62
C LEU A 51 -9.97 4.13 -13.66
N ILE A 52 -9.24 3.39 -14.51
CA ILE A 52 -9.31 1.93 -14.57
C ILE A 52 -8.90 1.32 -13.23
N GLY A 53 -7.79 1.77 -12.64
CA GLY A 53 -7.35 1.31 -11.33
C GLY A 53 -8.39 1.55 -10.24
N PHE A 54 -8.99 2.74 -10.22
CA PHE A 54 -10.06 3.09 -9.30
C PHE A 54 -11.31 2.21 -9.48
N LEU A 55 -11.76 1.99 -10.72
CA LEU A 55 -12.90 1.13 -11.02
C LEU A 55 -12.67 -0.33 -10.57
N ILE A 56 -11.45 -0.85 -10.73
CA ILE A 56 -11.10 -2.19 -10.24
C ILE A 56 -11.20 -2.24 -8.70
N CYS A 57 -10.72 -1.21 -7.99
CA CYS A 57 -10.83 -1.14 -6.53
C CYS A 57 -12.29 -1.07 -6.06
N VAL A 58 -13.13 -0.26 -6.71
CA VAL A 58 -14.56 -0.17 -6.43
C VAL A 58 -15.24 -1.52 -6.65
N PHE A 59 -14.93 -2.18 -7.77
CA PHE A 59 -15.44 -3.52 -8.07
C PHE A 59 -15.05 -4.53 -6.99
N CYS A 60 -13.79 -4.58 -6.57
CA CYS A 60 -13.33 -5.48 -5.51
C CYS A 60 -14.00 -5.18 -4.16
N GLY A 61 -14.22 -3.90 -3.85
CA GLY A 61 -14.93 -3.47 -2.64
C GLY A 61 -16.39 -3.94 -2.64
N LEU A 62 -17.13 -3.64 -3.71
CA LEU A 62 -18.53 -4.07 -3.86
C LEU A 62 -18.67 -5.60 -3.85
N TRP A 63 -17.74 -6.31 -4.48
CA TRP A 63 -17.69 -7.77 -4.45
C TRP A 63 -17.53 -8.31 -3.02
N ASN A 64 -16.61 -7.75 -2.23
CA ASN A 64 -16.42 -8.17 -0.84
C ASN A 64 -17.67 -7.85 0.02
N CYS A 65 -18.32 -6.70 -0.19
CA CYS A 65 -19.58 -6.38 0.48
C CYS A 65 -20.69 -7.39 0.13
N ALA A 66 -20.84 -7.74 -1.15
CA ALA A 66 -21.80 -8.73 -1.60
C ALA A 66 -21.52 -10.11 -0.98
N LEU A 67 -20.26 -10.55 -0.99
CA LEU A 67 -19.87 -11.82 -0.35
C LEU A 67 -20.19 -11.85 1.14
N ASN A 68 -19.94 -10.76 1.86
CA ASN A 68 -20.29 -10.68 3.28
C ASN A 68 -21.80 -10.84 3.49
N TYR A 69 -22.62 -10.13 2.71
CA TYR A 69 -24.08 -10.24 2.78
C TYR A 69 -24.58 -11.66 2.46
N PHE A 70 -24.07 -12.28 1.39
CA PHE A 70 -24.48 -13.64 1.02
C PHE A 70 -23.93 -14.73 1.96
N SER A 71 -22.79 -14.50 2.61
CA SER A 71 -22.21 -15.47 3.55
C SER A 71 -23.12 -15.73 4.76
N GLU A 72 -23.89 -14.72 5.19
CA GLU A 72 -24.87 -14.87 6.27
C GLU A 72 -26.05 -15.78 5.88
N SER A 73 -26.39 -15.82 4.59
CA SER A 73 -27.54 -16.56 4.05
C SER A 73 -27.18 -17.96 3.55
N TYR A 74 -25.93 -18.21 3.13
CA TYR A 74 -25.52 -19.45 2.47
C TYR A 74 -24.21 -20.02 3.05
N LYS A 75 -24.30 -21.14 3.77
CA LYS A 75 -23.14 -21.83 4.39
C LYS A 75 -22.03 -22.21 3.41
N ALA A 76 -22.38 -22.53 2.16
CA ALA A 76 -21.39 -22.83 1.13
C ALA A 76 -20.54 -21.60 0.75
N VAL A 77 -21.15 -20.41 0.74
CA VAL A 77 -20.44 -19.15 0.48
C VAL A 77 -19.52 -18.81 1.66
N ASP A 78 -20.00 -19.02 2.89
CA ASP A 78 -19.19 -18.84 4.10
C ASP A 78 -17.95 -19.75 4.11
N PHE A 79 -18.11 -21.03 3.75
CA PHE A 79 -16.99 -21.98 3.65
C PHE A 79 -15.89 -21.53 2.66
N PHE A 80 -16.26 -20.94 1.53
CA PHE A 80 -15.31 -20.48 0.50
C PHE A 80 -14.96 -19.00 0.60
N LYS A 81 -15.43 -18.29 1.63
CA LYS A 81 -15.35 -16.82 1.74
C LYS A 81 -13.92 -16.31 1.61
N GLU A 82 -12.98 -16.89 2.35
CA GLU A 82 -11.56 -16.48 2.31
C GLU A 82 -10.93 -16.58 0.91
N TRP A 83 -11.35 -17.57 0.12
CA TRP A 83 -10.85 -17.78 -1.24
C TRP A 83 -11.46 -16.79 -2.22
N LEU A 84 -12.72 -16.41 -2.02
CA LEU A 84 -13.48 -15.54 -2.90
C LEU A 84 -13.26 -14.05 -2.61
N LEU A 85 -12.70 -13.68 -1.45
CA LEU A 85 -12.35 -12.31 -1.12
C LEU A 85 -11.29 -11.75 -2.09
N LEU A 86 -11.63 -10.64 -2.75
CA LEU A 86 -10.77 -9.98 -3.74
C LEU A 86 -9.95 -8.82 -3.14
N GLY A 87 -10.08 -8.55 -1.83
CA GLY A 87 -9.42 -7.43 -1.16
C GLY A 87 -7.96 -7.66 -0.75
N ASN A 88 -7.45 -8.88 -0.86
CA ASN A 88 -6.10 -9.21 -0.39
C ASN A 88 -5.03 -8.86 -1.44
N ILE A 89 -3.86 -8.38 -0.98
CA ILE A 89 -2.73 -7.99 -1.83
C ILE A 89 -2.23 -9.11 -2.75
N ASN A 90 -2.49 -10.37 -2.39
CA ASN A 90 -2.07 -11.54 -3.15
C ASN A 90 -2.98 -11.85 -4.36
N LYS A 91 -4.10 -11.12 -4.52
CA LYS A 91 -5.08 -11.33 -5.57
C LYS A 91 -4.71 -10.56 -6.83
N PHE A 92 -4.91 -11.20 -7.99
CA PHE A 92 -4.62 -10.62 -9.29
C PHE A 92 -5.29 -9.24 -9.54
N PRO A 93 -6.57 -8.99 -9.18
CA PRO A 93 -7.22 -7.70 -9.43
C PRO A 93 -6.55 -6.54 -8.68
N ILE A 94 -6.09 -6.77 -7.45
CA ILE A 94 -5.40 -5.76 -6.64
C ILE A 94 -4.05 -5.43 -7.26
N LEU A 95 -3.30 -6.44 -7.70
CA LEU A 95 -2.04 -6.23 -8.42
C LEU A 95 -2.29 -5.43 -9.72
N LEU A 96 -3.31 -5.81 -10.49
CA LEU A 96 -3.67 -5.11 -11.71
C LEU A 96 -4.02 -3.64 -11.45
N ALA A 97 -4.86 -3.37 -10.44
CA ALA A 97 -5.20 -2.02 -10.02
C ALA A 97 -3.96 -1.20 -9.64
N SER A 98 -3.04 -1.80 -8.88
CA SER A 98 -1.79 -1.14 -8.47
C SER A 98 -0.92 -0.74 -9.67
N VAL A 99 -0.81 -1.60 -10.69
CA VAL A 99 -0.05 -1.33 -11.92
C VAL A 99 -0.69 -0.18 -12.71
N PHE A 100 -2.00 -0.19 -12.88
CA PHE A 100 -2.71 0.89 -13.58
C PHE A 100 -2.55 2.24 -12.88
N VAL A 101 -2.74 2.29 -11.56
CA VAL A 101 -2.56 3.53 -10.79
C VAL A 101 -1.10 4.02 -10.87
N PHE A 102 -0.13 3.11 -10.70
CA PHE A 102 1.30 3.42 -10.79
C PHE A 102 1.70 3.99 -12.16
N CYS A 103 1.28 3.32 -13.25
CA CYS A 103 1.51 3.81 -14.61
C CYS A 103 0.80 5.15 -14.87
N GLY A 104 -0.38 5.35 -14.26
CA GLY A 104 -1.08 6.62 -14.26
C GLY A 104 -0.21 7.76 -13.77
N PHE A 105 0.35 7.63 -12.56
CA PHE A 105 1.20 8.66 -11.98
C PHE A 105 2.53 8.87 -12.73
N ILE A 106 3.17 7.81 -13.23
CA ILE A 106 4.42 7.93 -14.00
C ILE A 106 4.22 8.71 -15.31
N LYS A 107 3.06 8.55 -15.95
CA LYS A 107 2.75 9.19 -17.24
C LYS A 107 2.14 10.58 -17.09
N MET A 108 1.84 11.02 -15.86
CA MET A 108 1.42 12.39 -15.60
C MET A 108 2.59 13.36 -15.83
N LYS A 109 2.26 14.61 -16.15
CA LYS A 109 3.26 15.66 -16.24
C LYS A 109 3.96 15.81 -14.88
N PRO A 110 5.31 15.85 -14.86
CA PRO A 110 6.03 16.04 -13.61
C PRO A 110 5.64 17.40 -13.02
N PHE A 111 5.31 17.40 -11.74
CA PHE A 111 5.10 18.61 -10.95
C PHE A 111 5.89 18.48 -9.65
N SER A 112 6.27 19.61 -9.07
CA SER A 112 6.96 19.64 -7.79
C SER A 112 6.28 20.65 -6.88
N ASN A 113 6.00 20.22 -5.65
CA ASN A 113 5.46 21.09 -4.61
C ASN A 113 6.16 20.74 -3.30
N ARG A 114 6.67 21.76 -2.60
CA ARG A 114 7.46 21.58 -1.37
C ARG A 114 6.71 20.83 -0.28
N ILE A 115 5.42 21.10 -0.10
CA ILE A 115 4.58 20.46 0.91
C ILE A 115 4.32 19.00 0.53
N ILE A 116 3.95 18.74 -0.74
CA ILE A 116 3.70 17.38 -1.22
C ILE A 116 4.96 16.53 -1.12
N ASN A 117 6.13 17.07 -1.52
CA ASN A 117 7.41 16.37 -1.42
C ASN A 117 7.80 16.09 0.03
N LEU A 118 7.55 17.05 0.94
CA LEU A 118 7.77 16.85 2.37
C LEU A 118 6.90 15.70 2.91
N ILE A 119 5.60 15.71 2.64
CA ILE A 119 4.69 14.65 3.07
C ILE A 119 5.08 13.31 2.44
N ALA A 120 5.35 13.28 1.13
CA ALA A 120 5.77 12.09 0.40
C ALA A 120 7.04 11.48 1.01
N SER A 121 7.99 12.30 1.47
CA SER A 121 9.21 11.83 2.12
C SER A 121 8.96 11.04 3.40
N THR A 122 7.83 11.27 4.09
CA THR A 122 7.47 10.57 5.34
C THR A 122 6.73 9.25 5.13
N THR A 123 6.17 9.01 3.94
CA THR A 123 5.27 7.86 3.67
C THR A 123 5.91 6.51 3.98
N PHE A 124 7.21 6.35 3.68
CA PHE A 124 7.94 5.12 4.02
C PHE A 124 8.13 4.93 5.52
N GLY A 125 8.42 6.01 6.27
CA GLY A 125 8.53 5.97 7.72
C GLY A 125 7.19 5.62 8.38
N VAL A 126 6.10 6.27 7.92
CA VAL A 126 4.73 5.94 8.34
C VAL A 126 4.42 4.46 8.11
N TYR A 127 4.80 3.93 6.93
CA TYR A 127 4.65 2.51 6.62
C TYR A 127 5.33 1.60 7.67
N LEU A 128 6.59 1.88 8.02
CA LEU A 128 7.32 1.07 8.99
C LEU A 128 6.73 1.14 10.41
N ILE A 129 6.28 2.32 10.83
CA ILE A 129 5.74 2.53 12.18
C ILE A 129 4.40 1.78 12.33
N HIS A 130 3.46 1.96 11.40
CA HIS A 130 2.11 1.39 11.57
C HIS A 130 2.02 -0.11 11.26
N VAL A 131 2.95 -0.66 10.47
CA VAL A 131 2.97 -2.11 10.13
C VAL A 131 3.68 -2.94 11.20
N ASN A 132 4.40 -2.32 12.13
CA ASN A 132 5.01 -3.02 13.26
C ASN A 132 3.94 -3.80 14.04
N GLY A 133 4.15 -5.10 14.26
CA GLY A 133 3.14 -5.99 14.82
C GLY A 133 2.57 -5.52 16.16
N PHE A 134 3.42 -4.95 17.04
CA PHE A 134 2.99 -4.40 18.32
C PHE A 134 2.23 -3.09 18.16
N LEU A 135 2.79 -2.13 17.43
CA LEU A 135 2.16 -0.82 17.24
C LEU A 135 0.84 -0.91 16.48
N LYS A 136 0.74 -1.83 15.52
CA LYS A 136 -0.52 -2.11 14.81
C LYS A 136 -1.62 -2.46 15.80
N ILE A 137 -1.37 -3.43 16.69
CA ILE A 137 -2.38 -3.87 17.65
C ILE A 137 -2.73 -2.73 18.61
N PHE A 138 -1.71 -2.02 19.09
CA PHE A 138 -1.88 -0.93 20.04
C PHE A 138 -2.68 0.24 19.46
N ILE A 139 -2.35 0.70 18.25
CA ILE A 139 -3.00 1.84 17.60
C ILE A 139 -4.47 1.52 17.29
N TRP A 140 -4.72 0.41 16.60
CA TRP A 140 -6.05 0.12 16.06
C TRP A 140 -7.03 -0.46 17.11
N HIS A 141 -6.56 -1.33 18.00
CA HIS A 141 -7.44 -2.02 18.97
C HIS A 141 -7.46 -1.37 20.36
N LYS A 142 -6.38 -0.68 20.78
CA LYS A 142 -6.32 -0.07 22.13
C LYS A 142 -6.59 1.43 22.14
N ILE A 143 -6.05 2.18 21.17
CA ILE A 143 -6.23 3.64 21.11
C ILE A 143 -7.52 3.97 20.36
N LEU A 144 -7.65 3.49 19.12
CA LEU A 144 -8.76 3.82 18.24
C LEU A 144 -9.97 2.90 18.43
N LEU A 145 -9.84 1.82 19.20
CA LEU A 145 -10.96 0.94 19.56
C LEU A 145 -11.80 0.54 18.33
N CYS A 146 -11.17 0.26 17.18
CA CYS A 146 -11.88 0.03 15.93
C CYS A 146 -12.86 -1.15 16.02
N ASP A 147 -12.57 -2.13 16.86
CA ASP A 147 -13.45 -3.27 17.11
C ASP A 147 -14.80 -2.85 17.72
N TYR A 148 -14.82 -1.82 18.57
CA TYR A 148 -16.04 -1.34 19.22
C TYR A 148 -16.98 -0.64 18.24
N PHE A 149 -16.41 0.05 17.24
CA PHE A 149 -17.18 0.78 16.24
C PHE A 149 -17.51 -0.04 14.99
N ALA A 150 -17.09 -1.32 14.92
CA ALA A 150 -17.19 -2.14 13.72
C ALA A 150 -18.63 -2.30 13.20
N ASP A 151 -19.61 -2.38 14.10
CA ASP A 151 -21.04 -2.55 13.75
C ASP A 151 -21.75 -1.21 13.46
N SER A 152 -21.06 -0.08 13.61
CA SER A 152 -21.65 1.23 13.40
C SER A 152 -21.81 1.54 11.90
N PRO A 153 -22.95 2.11 11.45
CA PRO A 153 -23.08 2.58 10.07
C PRO A 153 -22.09 3.71 9.74
N ALA A 154 -21.59 4.41 10.75
CA ALA A 154 -20.54 5.44 10.60
C ALA A 154 -19.12 4.86 10.57
N TYR A 155 -18.95 3.55 10.68
CA TYR A 155 -17.65 2.89 10.73
C TYR A 155 -16.72 3.21 9.55
N PRO A 156 -17.18 3.29 8.29
CA PRO A 156 -16.30 3.67 7.18
C PRO A 156 -15.71 5.08 7.34
N LEU A 157 -16.52 6.03 7.81
CA LEU A 157 -16.06 7.41 8.06
C LEU A 157 -15.10 7.45 9.25
N TYR A 158 -15.40 6.68 10.31
CA TYR A 158 -14.54 6.54 11.47
C TYR A 158 -13.16 5.97 11.09
N LEU A 159 -13.12 4.93 10.26
CA LEU A 159 -11.88 4.34 9.75
C LEU A 159 -11.07 5.32 8.90
N LEU A 160 -11.73 6.09 8.03
CA LEU A 160 -11.07 7.12 7.22
C LEU A 160 -10.45 8.21 8.10
N ALA A 161 -11.21 8.74 9.06
CA ALA A 161 -10.73 9.74 10.01
C ALA A 161 -9.56 9.20 10.85
N SER A 162 -9.71 7.98 11.36
CA SER A 162 -8.67 7.30 12.15
C SER A 162 -7.39 7.09 11.34
N SER A 163 -7.50 6.65 10.08
CA SER A 163 -6.35 6.47 9.18
C SER A 163 -5.63 7.79 8.90
N LEU A 164 -6.36 8.89 8.72
CA LEU A 164 -5.78 10.22 8.56
C LEU A 164 -5.03 10.67 9.81
N ILE A 165 -5.60 10.44 11.01
CA ILE A 165 -4.95 10.77 12.28
C ILE A 165 -3.66 9.97 12.43
N VAL A 166 -3.70 8.65 12.21
CA VAL A 166 -2.51 7.80 12.29
C VAL A 166 -1.45 8.27 11.30
N PHE A 167 -1.84 8.59 10.06
CA PHE A 167 -0.91 9.11 9.06
C PHE A 167 -0.24 10.40 9.53
N ILE A 168 -1.02 11.38 10.02
CA ILE A 168 -0.49 12.65 10.52
C ILE A 168 0.47 12.43 11.69
N VAL A 169 0.07 11.64 12.69
CA VAL A 169 0.89 11.39 13.89
C VAL A 169 2.19 10.67 13.52
N CYS A 170 2.12 9.61 12.70
CA CYS A 170 3.30 8.90 12.25
C CYS A 170 4.20 9.78 11.36
N SER A 171 3.63 10.64 10.51
CA SER A 171 4.40 11.59 9.71
C SER A 171 5.13 12.60 10.59
N LEU A 172 4.49 13.11 11.64
CA LEU A 172 5.15 13.98 12.62
C LEU A 172 6.29 13.24 13.32
N ILE A 173 6.06 12.02 13.79
CA ILE A 173 7.10 11.18 14.42
C ILE A 173 8.29 10.97 13.46
N ASP A 174 8.03 10.61 12.19
CA ASP A 174 9.08 10.46 11.18
C ASP A 174 9.85 11.77 10.97
N LEU A 175 9.17 12.92 10.87
CA LEU A 175 9.83 14.21 10.69
C LEU A 175 10.71 14.56 11.90
N PHE A 176 10.22 14.35 13.13
CA PHE A 176 10.97 14.67 14.35
C PHE A 176 12.17 13.74 14.57
N ILE A 177 12.07 12.46 14.19
CA ILE A 177 13.15 11.49 14.42
C ILE A 177 14.13 11.47 13.24
N ARG A 178 13.64 11.46 12.00
CA ARG A 178 14.45 11.22 10.80
C ARG A 178 15.20 12.46 10.32
N GLN A 179 14.61 13.66 10.40
CA GLN A 179 15.31 14.88 9.98
C GLN A 179 16.62 15.13 10.74
N PRO A 180 16.67 15.05 12.09
CA PRO A 180 17.93 15.25 12.81
C PRO A 180 18.95 14.14 12.52
N LEU A 181 18.51 12.88 12.39
CA LEU A 181 19.39 11.76 12.02
C LEU A 181 19.99 11.93 10.62
N THR A 182 19.22 12.40 9.66
CA THR A 182 19.69 12.59 8.28
C THR A 182 20.71 13.73 8.19
N ILE A 183 20.49 14.81 8.95
CA ILE A 183 21.45 15.91 9.08
C ILE A 183 22.73 15.42 9.78
N PHE A 184 22.60 14.67 10.88
CA PHE A 184 23.73 14.11 11.61
C PHE A 184 24.60 13.18 10.76
N VAL A 185 23.99 12.23 10.05
CA VAL A 185 24.71 11.34 9.12
C VAL A 185 25.35 12.14 7.98
N GLY A 186 24.67 13.18 7.47
CA GLY A 186 25.24 14.10 6.47
C GLY A 186 26.48 14.84 6.99
N CYS A 187 26.46 15.31 8.23
CA CYS A 187 27.60 15.92 8.90
C CYS A 187 28.77 14.94 9.05
N ILE A 188 28.51 13.70 9.49
CA ILE A 188 29.55 12.65 9.60
C ILE A 188 30.16 12.35 8.24
N ARG A 189 29.33 12.15 7.20
CA ARG A 189 29.81 11.88 5.84
C ARG A 189 30.69 13.00 5.32
N ASN A 190 30.28 14.26 5.51
CA ASN A 190 31.06 15.42 5.09
C ASN A 190 32.36 15.58 5.90
N SER A 191 32.36 15.19 7.18
CA SER A 191 33.58 15.18 8.01
C SER A 191 34.57 14.10 7.55
N LEU A 192 34.08 12.89 7.24
CA LEU A 192 34.90 11.80 6.72
C LEU A 192 35.44 12.12 5.34
N SER A 193 34.63 12.67 4.42
CA SER A 193 35.10 13.03 3.09
C SER A 193 36.24 14.04 3.13
N ARG A 194 36.16 15.07 3.99
CA ARG A 194 37.27 16.03 4.18
C ARG A 194 38.53 15.37 4.71
N TYR A 195 38.41 14.36 5.56
CA TYR A 195 39.57 13.64 6.08
C TYR A 195 40.27 12.81 4.99
N PHE A 196 39.51 12.15 4.11
CA PHE A 196 40.07 11.37 3.01
C PHE A 196 40.64 12.23 1.86
N TYR A 197 40.05 13.40 1.57
CA TYR A 197 40.56 14.31 0.53
C TYR A 197 41.82 15.11 0.92
N HIS A 198 42.17 15.17 2.21
CA HIS A 198 43.41 15.80 2.69
C HIS A 198 44.52 14.79 3.00
N ALA A 199 44.27 13.49 2.78
CA ALA A 199 45.24 12.42 2.98
C ALA A 199 45.93 11.95 1.67
N GLU A 200 45.61 12.59 0.54
CA GLU A 200 46.29 12.50 -0.76
C GLU A 200 47.11 13.78 -1.00
#